data_AF-A0A7G9XRU8-F1
#
_entry.id   AF-A0A7G9XRU8-F1
#
_cell.length_a   1.000
_cell.length_b   1.000
_cell.length_c   1.000
_cell.angle_alpha   90.00
_cell.angle_beta   90.00
_cell.angle_gamma   90.00
#
_symmetry.space_group_name_H-M   'P 1'
#
loop_
_entity.id
_entity.type
_entity.pdbx_description
1 polymer ?
#
loop_
_entity_poly.entity_id
_entity_poly.type
_entity_poly.pdbx_seq_one_letter_code
_entity_poly.pdbx_strand_id
1 'polypeptide(L)'
;MRPVCPTGERTVVTGTAPSYALALYESARPRLFGVAYRMLGSAAEAEDVLQEVWLRWERVDYADVVEPIAFLVTMTTRLAINELQSARVRREVYVGPWLPEPVDTSDDPTLGAERAEALGVAVLLMLERLSPTERAAYVLREAFAYPYEEVAVVVQTSVVAARQLVSRARKHLASERRREVTDAEQHRLLAAFVAAARTGDLDRLEALLAEDVVSLSDGGGVVRASRIPVVGRDRVAKFVRAFHEHFWEGVDATPTTTNGRPSMVLSREGAVFAVLALECSPQGVERILWMMNPHKLGAVTPHGA
;
A
#
# COMPACT_ATOMS: atom_id res chain seq x y z
N MET A 1 -11.03 32.98 44.48
CA MET A 1 -12.38 32.83 43.91
C MET A 1 -12.28 31.80 42.80
N ARG A 2 -12.68 30.55 43.07
CA ARG A 2 -12.64 29.45 42.09
C ARG A 2 -13.96 29.43 41.32
N PRO A 3 -13.98 29.26 39.99
CA PRO A 3 -15.20 28.92 39.28
C PRO A 3 -15.43 27.41 39.39
N VAL A 4 -16.56 27.06 40.00
CA VAL A 4 -17.21 25.75 39.89
C VAL A 4 -18.13 25.82 38.68
N CYS A 5 -18.04 24.85 37.78
CA CYS A 5 -18.99 24.60 36.69
C CYS A 5 -19.21 23.08 36.57
N PRO A 6 -20.34 22.62 36.01
CA PRO A 6 -21.21 21.67 36.68
C PRO A 6 -20.92 20.24 36.23
N THR A 7 -21.38 19.32 37.05
CA THR A 7 -21.52 17.88 36.77
C THR A 7 -22.14 17.63 35.39
N GLY A 8 -21.30 17.33 34.41
CA GLY A 8 -21.70 16.66 33.19
C GLY A 8 -21.85 15.17 33.49
N GLU A 9 -23.04 14.63 33.21
CA GLU A 9 -23.35 13.21 33.27
C GLU A 9 -22.28 12.40 32.53
N ARG A 10 -21.58 11.53 33.25
CA ARG A 10 -20.86 10.43 32.64
C ARG A 10 -21.92 9.49 32.09
N THR A 11 -22.10 9.48 30.78
CA THR A 11 -22.76 8.36 30.11
C THR A 11 -21.88 7.14 30.32
N VAL A 12 -22.17 6.38 31.38
CA VAL A 12 -21.59 5.05 31.60
C VAL A 12 -22.18 4.17 30.51
N VAL A 13 -21.36 3.88 29.49
CA VAL A 13 -21.72 2.91 28.45
C VAL A 13 -21.75 1.54 29.10
N THR A 14 -22.94 1.12 29.54
CA THR A 14 -23.22 -0.22 30.07
C THR A 14 -23.44 -1.20 28.92
N GLY A 15 -22.42 -1.38 28.07
CA GLY A 15 -22.22 -2.61 27.33
C GLY A 15 -21.30 -3.49 28.16
N THR A 16 -21.55 -4.79 28.24
CA THR A 16 -20.54 -5.76 28.72
C THR A 16 -19.19 -5.37 28.11
N ALA A 17 -18.18 -5.04 28.91
CA ALA A 17 -16.91 -4.47 28.46
C ALA A 17 -16.29 -5.14 27.19
N PRO A 18 -16.43 -6.48 26.97
CA PRO A 18 -16.01 -7.13 25.73
C PRO A 18 -16.74 -6.67 24.46
N SER A 19 -18.05 -6.38 24.52
CA SER A 19 -18.84 -6.00 23.34
C SER A 19 -18.60 -4.56 22.90
N TYR A 20 -18.32 -3.65 23.84
CA TYR A 20 -17.94 -2.27 23.52
C TYR A 20 -16.55 -2.19 22.91
N ALA A 21 -15.59 -2.92 23.48
CA ALA A 21 -14.22 -2.97 22.99
C ALA A 21 -14.13 -3.55 21.57
N LEU A 22 -14.90 -4.61 21.28
CA LEU A 22 -15.00 -5.21 19.95
C LEU A 22 -15.59 -4.21 18.95
N ALA A 23 -16.75 -3.62 19.25
CA ALA A 23 -17.40 -2.66 18.34
C ALA A 23 -16.48 -1.45 18.02
N LEU A 24 -15.77 -0.95 19.03
CA LEU A 24 -14.82 0.14 18.85
C LEU A 24 -13.63 -0.27 17.97
N TYR A 25 -13.05 -1.44 18.23
CA TYR A 25 -11.94 -1.98 17.42
C TYR A 25 -12.37 -2.21 15.98
N GLU A 26 -13.50 -2.87 15.74
CA GLU A 26 -14.06 -3.11 14.39
C GLU A 26 -14.29 -1.79 13.64
N SER A 27 -14.82 -0.77 14.32
CA SER A 27 -15.02 0.55 13.72
C SER A 27 -13.71 1.26 13.35
N ALA A 28 -12.63 0.99 14.09
CA ALA A 28 -11.31 1.57 13.84
C ALA A 28 -10.50 0.75 12.82
N ARG A 29 -10.82 -0.54 12.66
CA ARG A 29 -10.01 -1.54 11.97
C ARG A 29 -9.57 -1.11 10.56
N PRO A 30 -10.43 -0.54 9.69
CA PRO A 30 -9.99 -0.10 8.36
C PRO A 30 -8.88 0.96 8.43
N ARG A 31 -9.01 1.93 9.34
CA ARG A 31 -7.99 2.96 9.57
C ARG A 31 -6.70 2.36 10.11
N LEU A 32 -6.79 1.42 11.06
CA LEU A 32 -5.62 0.75 11.63
C LEU A 32 -4.89 -0.06 10.55
N PHE A 33 -5.64 -0.79 9.72
CA PHE A 33 -5.11 -1.53 8.59
C PHE A 33 -4.40 -0.60 7.62
N GLY A 34 -5.02 0.52 7.22
CA GLY A 34 -4.42 1.50 6.33
C GLY A 34 -3.10 2.07 6.86
N VAL A 35 -2.98 2.28 8.18
CA VAL A 35 -1.73 2.71 8.82
C VAL A 35 -0.68 1.61 8.74
N ALA A 36 -1.00 0.40 9.20
CA ALA A 36 -0.07 -0.72 9.22
C ALA A 36 0.38 -1.12 7.81
N TYR A 37 -0.53 -1.14 6.85
CA TYR A 37 -0.25 -1.44 5.45
C TYR A 37 0.66 -0.40 4.80
N ARG A 38 0.44 0.90 4.98
CA ARG A 38 1.36 1.92 4.44
C ARG A 38 2.71 1.95 5.17
N MET A 39 2.76 1.45 6.40
CA MET A 39 4.00 1.24 7.12
C MET A 39 4.79 0.06 6.57
N LEU A 40 4.12 -1.07 6.28
CA LEU A 40 4.78 -2.34 5.99
C LEU A 40 4.85 -2.64 4.49
N GLY A 41 3.83 -2.32 3.71
CA GLY A 41 3.72 -2.68 2.29
C GLY A 41 3.33 -4.14 2.06
N SER A 42 2.86 -4.83 3.10
CA SER A 42 2.24 -6.15 3.03
C SER A 42 0.92 -6.13 3.79
N ALA A 43 -0.13 -6.66 3.18
CA ALA A 43 -1.45 -6.83 3.79
C ALA A 43 -1.39 -7.91 4.87
N ALA A 44 -0.69 -9.02 4.61
CA ALA A 44 -0.48 -10.06 5.61
C ALA A 44 0.24 -9.52 6.87
N GLU A 45 1.37 -8.82 6.69
CA GLU A 45 2.09 -8.23 7.85
C GLU A 45 1.23 -7.17 8.57
N ALA A 46 0.36 -6.44 7.85
CA ALA A 46 -0.56 -5.49 8.46
C ALA A 46 -1.66 -6.18 9.28
N GLU A 47 -2.23 -7.29 8.79
CA GLU A 47 -3.20 -8.11 9.51
C GLU A 47 -2.60 -8.71 10.78
N ASP A 48 -1.36 -9.19 10.72
CA ASP A 48 -0.64 -9.71 11.90
C ASP A 48 -0.47 -8.62 12.97
N VAL A 49 -0.13 -7.39 12.56
CA VAL A 49 -0.08 -6.24 13.49
C VAL A 49 -1.45 -5.97 14.10
N LEU A 50 -2.53 -6.03 13.31
CA LEU A 50 -3.89 -5.81 13.79
C LEU A 50 -4.33 -6.87 14.81
N GLN A 51 -3.98 -8.13 14.58
CA GLN A 51 -4.24 -9.21 15.53
C GLN A 51 -3.55 -8.95 16.87
N GLU A 52 -2.27 -8.54 16.84
CA GLU A 52 -1.53 -8.18 18.06
C GLU A 52 -2.13 -6.93 18.76
N VAL A 53 -2.62 -5.94 18.00
CA VAL A 53 -3.34 -4.78 18.55
C VAL A 53 -4.60 -5.22 19.26
N TRP A 54 -5.40 -6.11 18.67
CA TRP A 54 -6.61 -6.64 19.29
C TRP A 54 -6.31 -7.35 20.62
N LEU A 55 -5.33 -8.26 20.63
CA LEU A 55 -4.94 -9.00 21.84
C LEU A 55 -4.48 -8.08 22.98
N ARG A 56 -3.84 -6.96 22.64
CA ARG A 56 -3.46 -5.94 23.64
C ARG A 56 -4.64 -5.10 24.07
N TRP A 57 -5.50 -4.69 23.14
CA TRP A 57 -6.69 -3.89 23.40
C TRP A 57 -7.68 -4.58 24.33
N GLU A 58 -7.86 -5.90 24.20
CA GLU A 58 -8.72 -6.70 25.08
C GLU A 58 -8.26 -6.67 26.56
N ARG A 59 -6.98 -6.36 26.81
CA ARG A 59 -6.37 -6.34 28.15
C ARG A 59 -6.27 -4.95 28.77
N VAL A 60 -6.67 -3.91 28.04
CA VAL A 60 -6.60 -2.52 28.51
C VAL A 60 -7.78 -2.22 29.43
N ASP A 61 -7.53 -1.53 30.54
CA ASP A 61 -8.60 -0.92 31.32
C ASP A 61 -9.13 0.33 30.58
N TYR A 62 -10.33 0.21 30.02
CA TYR A 62 -10.94 1.26 29.21
C TYR A 62 -11.28 2.52 30.01
N ALA A 63 -11.37 2.45 31.34
CA ALA A 63 -11.65 3.60 32.18
C ALA A 63 -10.54 4.68 32.13
N ASP A 64 -9.31 4.27 31.82
CA ASP A 64 -8.14 5.15 31.74
C ASP A 64 -7.89 5.69 30.32
N VAL A 65 -8.67 5.25 29.33
CA VAL A 65 -8.48 5.62 27.93
C VAL A 65 -9.40 6.78 27.55
N VAL A 66 -8.83 7.99 27.49
CA VAL A 66 -9.58 9.21 27.14
C VAL A 66 -10.01 9.23 25.67
N GLU A 67 -9.10 8.84 24.77
CA GLU A 67 -9.35 8.81 23.32
C GLU A 67 -8.99 7.44 22.73
N PRO A 68 -9.96 6.50 22.69
CA PRO A 68 -9.67 5.11 22.31
C PRO A 68 -9.15 4.93 20.88
N ILE A 69 -9.65 5.69 19.91
CA ILE A 69 -9.18 5.62 18.52
C ILE A 69 -7.74 6.10 18.41
N ALA A 70 -7.38 7.22 19.06
CA ALA A 70 -6.01 7.72 19.09
C ALA A 70 -5.06 6.73 19.78
N PHE A 71 -5.53 6.05 20.83
CA PHE A 71 -4.81 5.00 21.50
C PHE A 71 -4.53 3.80 20.60
N LEU A 72 -5.54 3.29 19.88
CA LEU A 72 -5.40 2.20 18.91
C LEU A 72 -4.42 2.58 17.79
N VAL A 73 -4.55 3.77 17.20
CA VAL A 73 -3.63 4.24 16.16
C VAL A 73 -2.19 4.36 16.67
N THR A 74 -2.01 4.82 17.91
CA THR A 74 -0.69 4.86 18.56
C THR A 74 -0.11 3.46 18.69
N MET A 75 -0.91 2.50 19.16
CA MET A 75 -0.49 1.11 19.33
C MET A 75 -0.12 0.47 17.99
N THR A 76 -1.00 0.56 16.99
CA THR A 76 -0.78 0.04 15.64
C THR A 76 0.48 0.63 15.02
N THR A 77 0.67 1.95 15.10
CA THR A 77 1.85 2.60 14.50
C THR A 77 3.14 2.13 15.16
N ARG A 78 3.16 2.00 16.50
CA ARG A 78 4.36 1.57 17.23
C ARG A 78 4.70 0.10 16.95
N LEU A 79 3.69 -0.77 16.87
CA LEU A 79 3.88 -2.16 16.45
C LEU A 79 4.40 -2.24 15.02
N ALA A 80 3.84 -1.46 14.10
CA ALA A 80 4.31 -1.40 12.71
C ALA A 80 5.72 -0.82 12.58
N ILE A 81 6.13 0.15 13.41
CA ILE A 81 7.52 0.64 13.46
C ILE A 81 8.49 -0.49 13.83
N ASN A 82 8.16 -1.26 14.86
CA ASN A 82 8.99 -2.39 15.29
C ASN A 82 9.06 -3.44 14.18
N GLU A 83 7.92 -3.78 13.58
CA GLU A 83 7.90 -4.85 12.60
C GLU A 83 8.50 -4.47 11.25
N LEU A 84 8.47 -3.17 10.90
CA LEU A 84 9.20 -2.65 9.75
C LEU A 84 10.72 -2.82 9.88
N GLN A 85 11.27 -2.80 11.10
CA GLN A 85 12.70 -3.08 11.31
C GLN A 85 13.03 -4.53 10.96
N SER A 86 12.21 -5.48 11.40
CA SER A 86 12.32 -6.90 11.04
C SER A 86 12.13 -7.12 9.54
N ALA A 87 11.10 -6.50 8.96
CA ALA A 87 10.76 -6.63 7.54
C ALA A 87 11.89 -6.12 6.64
N ARG A 88 12.56 -5.03 7.02
CA ARG A 88 13.72 -4.50 6.27
C ARG A 88 14.84 -5.54 6.17
N VAL A 89 15.16 -6.22 7.26
CA VAL A 89 16.17 -7.30 7.26
C VAL A 89 15.73 -8.47 6.36
N ARG A 90 14.45 -8.86 6.41
CA ARG A 90 13.90 -9.89 5.51
C ARG A 90 13.99 -9.46 4.03
N ARG A 91 13.78 -8.18 3.73
CA ARG A 91 13.83 -7.63 2.36
C ARG A 91 15.25 -7.55 1.79
N GLU A 92 16.28 -7.42 2.63
CA GLU A 92 17.68 -7.43 2.18
C GLU A 92 18.10 -8.77 1.57
N VAL A 93 17.50 -9.88 2.01
CA VAL A 93 17.73 -11.22 1.47
C VAL A 93 16.65 -11.67 0.48
N TYR A 94 15.75 -10.77 0.08
CA TYR A 94 14.65 -11.08 -0.84
C TYR A 94 15.15 -11.42 -2.25
N VAL A 95 14.55 -12.44 -2.86
CA VAL A 95 14.95 -12.89 -4.20
C VAL A 95 14.24 -12.08 -5.28
N GLY A 96 14.95 -11.13 -5.87
CA GLY A 96 14.47 -10.27 -6.96
C GLY A 96 13.90 -8.94 -6.47
N PRO A 97 13.25 -8.15 -7.35
CA PRO A 97 12.57 -6.92 -6.96
C PRO A 97 11.47 -7.17 -5.92
N TRP A 98 11.42 -6.34 -4.88
CA TRP A 98 10.30 -6.29 -3.94
C TRP A 98 9.25 -5.29 -4.45
N LEU A 99 7.99 -5.72 -4.53
CA LEU A 99 6.84 -4.85 -4.75
C LEU A 99 5.87 -4.94 -3.56
N PRO A 100 5.21 -3.83 -3.16
CA PRO A 100 4.14 -3.89 -2.16
C PRO A 100 3.03 -4.86 -2.57
N GLU A 101 2.44 -5.53 -1.58
CA GLU A 101 1.31 -6.43 -1.79
C GLU A 101 0.11 -5.65 -2.32
N PRO A 102 -0.49 -6.01 -3.46
CA PRO A 102 -1.68 -5.34 -3.97
C PRO A 102 -2.86 -5.59 -3.04
N VAL A 103 -3.57 -4.52 -2.68
CA VAL A 103 -4.82 -4.61 -1.93
C VAL A 103 -5.94 -4.09 -2.81
N ASP A 104 -7.01 -4.88 -2.94
CA ASP A 104 -8.20 -4.39 -3.63
C ASP A 104 -8.88 -3.30 -2.79
N THR A 105 -9.05 -2.13 -3.39
CA THR A 105 -9.63 -0.96 -2.73
C THR A 105 -11.08 -0.71 -3.12
N SER A 106 -11.66 -1.53 -3.99
CA SER A 106 -13.10 -1.46 -4.30
C SER A 106 -13.97 -1.85 -3.12
N ASP A 107 -13.53 -2.85 -2.36
CA ASP A 107 -14.34 -3.53 -1.33
C ASP A 107 -14.27 -2.82 0.03
N ASP A 108 -13.25 -2.00 0.24
CA ASP A 108 -13.11 -1.14 1.41
C ASP A 108 -12.95 0.33 1.00
N PRO A 109 -14.07 1.05 0.80
CA PRO A 109 -14.06 2.47 0.48
C PRO A 109 -13.40 3.32 1.56
N THR A 110 -13.30 2.86 2.81
CA THR A 110 -12.66 3.62 3.89
C THR A 110 -11.15 3.59 3.78
N LEU A 111 -10.56 2.47 3.35
CA LEU A 111 -9.15 2.39 2.95
C LEU A 111 -8.85 3.31 1.75
N GLY A 112 -9.80 3.43 0.82
CA GLY A 112 -9.75 4.35 -0.32
C GLY A 112 -10.06 5.82 -0.01
N ALA A 113 -10.79 6.12 1.07
CA ALA A 113 -11.19 7.47 1.49
C ALA A 113 -10.08 8.23 2.24
N GLU A 114 -9.14 7.50 2.85
CA GLU A 114 -7.82 8.04 3.18
C GLU A 114 -7.16 8.60 1.92
N ARG A 115 -6.24 9.57 2.01
CA ARG A 115 -5.74 10.25 0.79
C ARG A 115 -5.18 9.23 -0.20
N ALA A 116 -5.96 8.91 -1.25
CA ALA A 116 -5.71 7.79 -2.17
C ALA A 116 -4.36 7.93 -2.87
N GLU A 117 -3.91 9.16 -3.12
CA GLU A 117 -2.57 9.47 -3.62
C GLU A 117 -1.45 8.85 -2.77
N ALA A 118 -1.63 8.74 -1.45
CA ALA A 118 -0.64 8.16 -0.55
C ALA A 118 -0.66 6.62 -0.50
N LEU A 119 -1.60 5.97 -1.19
CA LEU A 119 -1.71 4.51 -1.28
C LEU A 119 -1.07 3.94 -2.56
N GLY A 120 -0.86 4.78 -3.58
CA GLY A 120 -0.32 4.35 -4.87
C GLY A 120 0.99 3.58 -4.71
N VAL A 121 1.18 2.52 -5.52
CA VAL A 121 2.34 1.62 -5.43
C VAL A 121 3.66 2.38 -5.51
N ALA A 122 3.73 3.44 -6.33
CA ALA A 122 4.87 4.34 -6.39
C ALA A 122 5.22 4.94 -5.02
N VAL A 123 4.21 5.45 -4.30
CA VAL A 123 4.40 6.02 -2.96
C VAL A 123 4.88 4.95 -1.99
N LEU A 124 4.24 3.78 -1.96
CA LEU A 124 4.66 2.68 -1.09
C LEU A 124 6.12 2.24 -1.37
N LEU A 125 6.51 2.14 -2.63
CA LEU A 125 7.90 1.85 -3.02
C LEU A 125 8.88 2.93 -2.57
N MET A 126 8.48 4.20 -2.61
CA MET A 126 9.33 5.28 -2.12
C MET A 126 9.42 5.31 -0.59
N LEU A 127 8.35 4.94 0.11
CA LEU A 127 8.36 4.81 1.56
C LEU A 127 9.39 3.77 2.02
N GLU A 128 9.68 2.73 1.22
CA GLU A 128 10.73 1.72 1.47
C GLU A 128 12.10 2.30 1.82
N ARG A 129 12.40 3.51 1.35
CA ARG A 129 13.70 4.17 1.55
C ARG A 129 13.79 5.00 2.82
N LEU A 130 12.66 5.26 3.48
CA LEU A 130 12.61 6.07 4.70
C LEU A 130 12.97 5.24 5.93
N SER A 131 13.52 5.89 6.96
CA SER A 131 13.59 5.26 8.27
C SER A 131 12.19 4.97 8.83
N PRO A 132 12.00 3.97 9.73
CA PRO A 132 10.69 3.64 10.27
C PRO A 132 9.95 4.83 10.88
N THR A 133 10.66 5.69 11.63
CA THR A 133 10.08 6.88 12.26
C THR A 133 9.72 7.96 11.22
N GLU A 134 10.53 8.15 10.17
CA GLU A 134 10.20 9.06 9.07
C GLU A 134 8.96 8.60 8.31
N ARG A 135 8.86 7.29 8.03
CA ARG A 135 7.70 6.69 7.39
C ARG A 135 6.44 6.88 8.25
N ALA A 136 6.51 6.56 9.54
CA ALA A 136 5.37 6.74 10.45
C ALA A 136 4.89 8.19 10.51
N ALA A 137 5.82 9.14 10.65
CA ALA A 137 5.47 10.56 10.66
C ALA A 137 4.80 10.99 9.34
N TYR A 138 5.33 10.55 8.20
CA TYR A 138 4.76 10.83 6.89
C TYR A 138 3.38 10.20 6.71
N VAL A 139 3.20 8.92 7.05
CA VAL A 139 1.93 8.19 6.90
C VAL A 139 0.84 8.88 7.71
N LEU A 140 1.06 9.07 9.02
CA LEU A 140 0.07 9.72 9.90
C LEU A 140 -0.30 11.12 9.41
N ARG A 141 0.68 11.91 8.97
CA ARG A 141 0.43 13.28 8.54
C ARG A 141 -0.20 13.40 7.16
N GLU A 142 0.30 12.64 6.19
CA GLU A 142 -0.07 12.80 4.78
C GLU A 142 -1.24 11.92 4.37
N ALA A 143 -1.28 10.65 4.80
CA ALA A 143 -2.38 9.75 4.45
C ALA A 143 -3.61 9.97 5.35
N PHE A 144 -3.38 10.28 6.63
CA PHE A 144 -4.43 10.34 7.65
C PHE A 144 -4.69 11.73 8.25
N ALA A 145 -3.94 12.74 7.83
CA ALA A 145 -4.12 14.14 8.23
C ALA A 145 -3.98 14.45 9.75
N TYR A 146 -3.32 13.57 10.53
CA TYR A 146 -3.08 13.80 11.96
C TYR A 146 -2.30 15.12 12.18
N PRO A 147 -2.64 15.91 13.21
CA PRO A 147 -1.87 17.10 13.57
C PRO A 147 -0.48 16.71 14.07
N TYR A 148 0.49 17.62 13.93
CA TYR A 148 1.89 17.31 14.26
C TYR A 148 2.09 16.99 15.74
N GLU A 149 1.23 17.54 16.58
CA GLU A 149 1.17 17.31 18.02
C GLU A 149 0.87 15.83 18.32
N GLU A 150 -0.13 15.25 17.67
CA GLU A 150 -0.46 13.82 17.78
C GLU A 150 0.62 12.94 17.14
N VAL A 151 1.11 13.31 15.96
CA VAL A 151 2.21 12.59 15.29
C VAL A 151 3.43 12.48 16.22
N ALA A 152 3.80 13.59 16.87
CA ALA A 152 4.93 13.64 17.79
C ALA A 152 4.76 12.69 19.00
N VAL A 153 3.55 12.59 19.55
CA VAL A 153 3.23 11.64 20.63
C VAL A 153 3.36 10.19 20.14
N VAL A 154 2.83 9.88 18.97
CA VAL A 154 2.87 8.51 18.43
C VAL A 154 4.31 8.05 18.17
N VAL A 155 5.08 8.88 17.47
CA VAL A 155 6.48 8.58 17.08
C VAL A 155 7.51 8.96 18.14
N GLN A 156 7.07 9.36 19.34
CA GLN A 156 7.89 9.66 20.52
C GLN A 156 9.01 10.68 20.26
N THR A 157 8.62 11.84 19.72
CA THR A 157 9.56 12.93 19.43
C THR A 157 8.95 14.30 19.75
N SER A 158 9.69 15.38 19.53
CA SER A 158 9.15 16.74 19.68
C SER A 158 8.31 17.13 18.45
N VAL A 159 7.34 18.03 18.62
CA VAL A 159 6.51 18.52 17.49
C VAL A 159 7.38 19.13 16.38
N VAL A 160 8.48 19.79 16.74
CA VAL A 160 9.46 20.35 15.79
C VAL A 160 10.16 19.23 15.01
N ALA A 161 10.60 18.17 15.68
CA ALA A 161 11.22 17.02 15.03
C ALA A 161 10.24 16.26 14.14
N ALA A 162 8.97 16.10 14.56
CA ALA A 162 7.92 15.50 13.73
C ALA A 162 7.70 16.27 12.42
N ARG A 163 7.67 17.61 12.49
CA ARG A 163 7.61 18.47 11.28
C ARG A 163 8.80 18.26 10.36
N GLN A 164 10.00 18.14 10.93
CA GLN A 164 11.22 17.88 10.15
C GLN A 164 11.20 16.50 9.50
N LEU A 165 10.77 15.45 10.19
CA LEU A 165 10.62 14.10 9.66
C LEU A 165 9.70 14.09 8.42
N VAL A 166 8.52 14.69 8.54
CA VAL A 166 7.56 14.79 7.41
C VAL A 166 8.14 15.61 6.26
N SER A 167 8.79 16.74 6.56
CA SER A 167 9.42 17.59 5.54
C SER A 167 10.51 16.85 4.77
N ARG A 168 11.37 16.08 5.46
CA ARG A 168 12.40 15.26 4.82
C ARG A 168 11.80 14.16 3.96
N ALA A 169 10.80 13.44 4.48
CA ALA A 169 10.07 12.42 3.72
C ALA A 169 9.46 13.01 2.44
N ARG A 170 8.78 14.15 2.54
CA ARG A 170 8.23 14.87 1.36
C ARG A 170 9.31 15.23 0.36
N LYS A 171 10.47 15.73 0.79
CA LYS A 171 11.57 16.08 -0.10
C LYS A 171 12.10 14.85 -0.85
N HIS A 172 12.24 13.72 -0.16
CA HIS A 172 12.65 12.46 -0.77
C HIS A 172 11.64 11.97 -1.82
N LEU A 173 10.34 12.12 -1.52
CA LEU A 173 9.26 11.74 -2.42
C LEU A 173 9.12 12.68 -3.61
N ALA A 174 9.31 13.99 -3.41
CA ALA A 174 9.19 14.99 -4.47
C ALA A 174 10.31 14.90 -5.51
N SER A 175 11.51 14.45 -5.13
CA SER A 175 12.60 14.22 -6.09
C SER A 175 12.31 13.05 -7.04
N GLU A 176 11.37 12.18 -6.71
CA GLU A 176 11.05 10.98 -7.50
C GLU A 176 9.68 11.05 -8.18
N ARG A 177 8.81 11.98 -7.76
CA ARG A 177 7.45 12.11 -8.29
C ARG A 177 7.47 12.75 -9.67
N ARG A 178 7.29 11.94 -10.72
CA ARG A 178 7.04 12.41 -12.09
C ARG A 178 5.57 12.83 -12.23
N ARG A 179 5.25 13.60 -13.29
CA ARG A 179 3.87 14.05 -13.54
C ARG A 179 3.00 12.84 -13.86
N GLU A 180 2.08 12.52 -12.96
CA GLU A 180 1.10 11.44 -13.16
C GLU A 180 0.05 11.86 -14.19
N VAL A 181 -0.49 10.86 -14.90
CA VAL A 181 -1.66 11.02 -15.78
C VAL A 181 -2.97 10.85 -15.00
N THR A 182 -4.10 11.19 -15.63
CA THR A 182 -5.42 10.93 -15.04
C THR A 182 -5.70 9.43 -14.96
N ASP A 183 -6.57 9.00 -14.05
CA ASP A 183 -6.93 7.58 -13.92
C ASP A 183 -7.54 7.02 -15.22
N ALA A 184 -8.30 7.83 -15.97
CA ALA A 184 -8.84 7.44 -17.27
C ALA A 184 -7.73 7.16 -18.30
N GLU A 185 -6.69 7.98 -18.31
CA GLU A 185 -5.53 7.79 -19.19
C GLU A 185 -4.68 6.59 -18.74
N GLN A 186 -4.54 6.39 -17.43
CA GLN A 186 -3.87 5.21 -16.86
C GLN A 186 -4.61 3.92 -17.26
N HIS A 187 -5.94 3.91 -17.19
CA HIS A 187 -6.78 2.79 -17.64
C HIS A 187 -6.59 2.50 -19.14
N ARG A 188 -6.59 3.55 -19.96
CA ARG A 188 -6.38 3.45 -21.41
C ARG A 188 -5.01 2.87 -21.75
N LEU A 189 -3.94 3.36 -21.11
CA LEU A 189 -2.57 2.88 -21.30
C LEU A 189 -2.42 1.44 -20.82
N LEU A 190 -3.01 1.08 -19.68
CA LEU A 190 -3.01 -0.29 -19.17
C LEU A 190 -3.68 -1.27 -20.14
N ALA A 191 -4.89 -0.94 -20.62
CA ALA A 191 -5.59 -1.77 -21.59
C ALA A 191 -4.80 -1.90 -22.91
N ALA A 192 -4.22 -0.80 -23.40
CA ALA A 192 -3.40 -0.81 -24.61
C ALA A 192 -2.12 -1.65 -24.44
N PHE A 193 -1.47 -1.56 -23.28
CA PHE A 193 -0.29 -2.36 -22.96
C PHE A 193 -0.63 -3.85 -22.90
N VAL A 194 -1.69 -4.24 -22.18
CA VAL A 194 -2.13 -5.64 -22.10
C VAL A 194 -2.47 -6.20 -23.49
N ALA A 195 -3.17 -5.42 -24.32
CA ALA A 195 -3.49 -5.84 -25.69
C ALA A 195 -2.23 -6.08 -26.54
N ALA A 196 -1.25 -5.17 -26.49
CA ALA A 196 0.02 -5.31 -27.22
C ALA A 196 0.88 -6.45 -26.66
N ALA A 197 0.92 -6.60 -25.33
CA ALA A 197 1.66 -7.65 -24.64
C ALA A 197 1.11 -9.04 -24.97
N ARG A 198 -0.20 -9.19 -25.14
CA ARG A 198 -0.85 -10.45 -25.52
C ARG A 198 -0.44 -10.95 -26.91
N THR A 199 -0.21 -10.05 -27.85
CA THR A 199 0.16 -10.40 -29.24
C THR A 199 1.65 -10.28 -29.52
N GLY A 200 2.45 -9.81 -28.56
CA GLY A 200 3.87 -9.53 -28.76
C GLY A 200 4.12 -8.43 -29.80
N ASP A 201 3.18 -7.49 -29.97
CA ASP A 201 3.26 -6.38 -30.92
C ASP A 201 4.35 -5.39 -30.50
N LEU A 202 5.55 -5.56 -31.07
CA LEU A 202 6.74 -4.80 -30.69
C LEU A 202 6.58 -3.30 -30.93
N ASP A 203 6.05 -2.92 -32.10
CA ASP A 203 5.92 -1.52 -32.49
C ASP A 203 4.94 -0.80 -31.55
N ARG A 204 3.83 -1.45 -31.21
CA ARG A 204 2.85 -0.90 -30.28
C ARG A 204 3.38 -0.84 -28.86
N LEU A 205 4.14 -1.84 -28.42
CA LEU A 205 4.82 -1.79 -27.11
C LEU A 205 5.79 -0.61 -27.06
N GLU A 206 6.66 -0.45 -28.04
CA GLU A 206 7.64 0.66 -28.07
C GLU A 206 6.96 2.03 -28.10
N ALA A 207 5.83 2.17 -28.79
CA ALA A 207 5.06 3.41 -28.83
C ALA A 207 4.40 3.80 -27.49
N LEU A 208 4.09 2.81 -26.64
CA LEU A 208 3.48 3.05 -25.32
C LEU A 208 4.51 3.38 -24.23
N LEU A 209 5.75 2.91 -24.39
CA LEU A 209 6.77 2.95 -23.35
C LEU A 209 7.57 4.27 -23.38
N ALA A 210 7.81 4.83 -22.20
CA ALA A 210 8.82 5.89 -22.04
C ALA A 210 10.22 5.33 -22.38
N GLU A 211 11.16 6.22 -22.74
CA GLU A 211 12.51 5.81 -23.17
C GLU A 211 13.24 5.02 -22.08
N ASP A 212 13.11 5.46 -20.83
CA ASP A 212 13.77 4.92 -19.65
C ASP A 212 12.88 3.98 -18.83
N VAL A 213 11.85 3.40 -19.46
CA VAL A 213 10.90 2.50 -18.79
C VAL A 213 11.60 1.38 -18.01
N VAL A 214 11.05 1.04 -16.85
CA VAL A 214 11.53 -0.07 -16.01
C VAL A 214 10.43 -1.09 -15.80
N SER A 215 10.68 -2.34 -16.17
CA SER A 215 9.82 -3.48 -15.82
C SER A 215 10.36 -4.18 -14.57
N LEU A 216 9.54 -4.26 -13.54
CA LEU A 216 9.82 -4.91 -12.26
C LEU A 216 8.91 -6.12 -12.10
N SER A 217 9.47 -7.25 -11.68
CA SER A 217 8.70 -8.46 -11.41
C SER A 217 9.01 -8.98 -10.02
N ASP A 218 8.01 -8.96 -9.15
CA ASP A 218 8.09 -9.55 -7.82
C ASP A 218 7.59 -10.98 -7.86
N GLY A 219 8.50 -11.94 -8.02
CA GLY A 219 8.21 -13.37 -7.91
C GLY A 219 8.66 -14.02 -6.59
N GLY A 220 9.35 -13.29 -5.72
CA GLY A 220 9.87 -13.77 -4.43
C GLY A 220 10.75 -15.03 -4.46
N GLY A 221 11.26 -15.43 -5.62
CA GLY A 221 11.96 -16.71 -5.80
C GLY A 221 11.04 -17.95 -5.80
N VAL A 222 9.73 -17.76 -5.72
CA VAL A 222 8.71 -18.83 -5.70
C VAL A 222 8.20 -19.13 -7.11
N VAL A 223 8.09 -18.10 -7.95
CA VAL A 223 7.64 -18.23 -9.34
C VAL A 223 8.72 -17.78 -10.33
N ARG A 224 8.60 -18.23 -11.58
CA ARG A 224 9.49 -17.81 -12.66
C ARG A 224 9.16 -16.37 -13.07
N ALA A 225 9.94 -15.44 -12.53
CA ALA A 225 9.87 -14.01 -12.83
C ALA A 225 11.28 -13.45 -13.06
N SER A 226 11.39 -12.28 -13.70
CA SER A 226 12.69 -11.62 -13.83
C SER A 226 13.22 -11.24 -12.45
N ARG A 227 14.41 -11.75 -12.10
CA ARG A 227 15.06 -11.46 -10.81
C ARG A 227 15.80 -10.12 -10.81
N ILE A 228 15.91 -9.47 -11.97
CA ILE A 228 16.54 -8.16 -12.13
C ILE A 228 15.58 -7.22 -12.88
N PRO A 229 15.58 -5.92 -12.57
CA PRO A 229 14.85 -4.94 -13.36
C PRO A 229 15.24 -4.97 -14.84
N VAL A 230 14.26 -4.97 -15.73
CA VAL A 230 14.49 -4.81 -17.18
C VAL A 230 14.33 -3.33 -17.51
N VAL A 231 15.38 -2.70 -18.00
CA VAL A 231 15.45 -1.24 -18.16
C VAL A 231 15.61 -0.86 -19.63
N GLY A 232 14.84 0.13 -20.05
CA GLY A 232 14.90 0.77 -21.37
C GLY A 232 13.85 0.22 -22.33
N ARG A 233 13.25 1.13 -23.12
CA ARG A 233 12.16 0.84 -24.08
C ARG A 233 12.38 -0.42 -24.91
N ASP A 234 13.46 -0.47 -25.67
CA ASP A 234 13.79 -1.57 -26.59
C ASP A 234 13.92 -2.92 -25.86
N ARG A 235 14.63 -2.92 -24.73
CA ARG A 235 14.84 -4.14 -23.93
C ARG A 235 13.54 -4.64 -23.32
N VAL A 236 12.73 -3.74 -22.78
CA VAL A 236 11.43 -4.08 -22.18
C VAL A 236 10.47 -4.61 -23.26
N ALA A 237 10.37 -3.95 -24.40
CA ALA A 237 9.48 -4.38 -25.49
C ALA A 237 9.87 -5.76 -26.05
N LYS A 238 11.17 -5.98 -26.30
CA LYS A 238 11.70 -7.29 -26.72
C LYS A 238 11.49 -8.37 -25.65
N PHE A 239 11.70 -8.03 -24.38
CA PHE A 239 11.45 -8.95 -23.28
C PHE A 239 9.99 -9.39 -23.26
N VAL A 240 9.03 -8.44 -23.27
CA VAL A 240 7.58 -8.73 -23.31
C VAL A 240 7.20 -9.58 -24.51
N ARG A 241 7.70 -9.24 -25.71
CA ARG A 241 7.47 -10.03 -26.92
C ARG A 241 8.01 -11.46 -26.80
N ALA A 242 9.18 -11.66 -26.20
CA ALA A 242 9.83 -12.97 -26.15
C ALA A 242 9.04 -14.02 -25.35
N PHE A 243 8.21 -13.61 -24.38
CA PHE A 243 7.45 -14.55 -23.54
C PHE A 243 5.94 -14.53 -23.79
N HIS A 244 5.45 -13.72 -24.74
CA HIS A 244 4.01 -13.47 -24.88
C HIS A 244 3.18 -14.76 -25.06
N GLU A 245 3.62 -15.68 -25.93
CA GLU A 245 2.88 -16.92 -26.22
C GLU A 245 2.64 -17.75 -24.95
N HIS A 246 3.70 -18.02 -24.18
CA HIS A 246 3.62 -18.87 -23.00
C HIS A 246 3.01 -18.16 -21.78
N PHE A 247 3.25 -16.86 -21.64
CA PHE A 247 2.71 -16.11 -20.51
C PHE A 247 1.20 -15.93 -20.63
N TRP A 248 0.69 -15.58 -21.80
CA TRP A 248 -0.72 -15.25 -22.00
C TRP A 248 -1.62 -16.45 -22.33
N GLU A 249 -1.05 -17.65 -22.49
CA GLU A 249 -1.81 -18.88 -22.67
C GLU A 249 -2.78 -19.10 -21.50
N GLY A 250 -4.07 -19.21 -21.83
CA GLY A 250 -5.15 -19.44 -20.85
C GLY A 250 -5.31 -18.31 -19.81
N VAL A 251 -4.83 -17.10 -20.09
CA VAL A 251 -4.89 -15.98 -19.14
C VAL A 251 -6.13 -15.12 -19.35
N ASP A 252 -6.93 -15.02 -18.30
CA ASP A 252 -7.97 -14.02 -18.15
C ASP A 252 -7.35 -12.76 -17.52
N ALA A 253 -7.71 -11.60 -18.07
CA ALA A 253 -7.23 -10.31 -17.59
C ALA A 253 -8.43 -9.42 -17.29
N THR A 254 -8.64 -9.16 -15.99
CA THR A 254 -9.80 -8.42 -15.49
C THR A 254 -9.34 -7.08 -14.92
N PRO A 255 -9.88 -5.94 -15.40
CA PRO A 255 -9.60 -4.63 -14.82
C PRO A 255 -10.05 -4.57 -13.35
N THR A 256 -9.23 -3.99 -12.48
CA THR A 256 -9.58 -3.69 -11.08
C THR A 256 -8.87 -2.42 -10.59
N THR A 257 -9.13 -2.02 -9.34
CA THR A 257 -8.45 -0.92 -8.66
C THR A 257 -7.70 -1.44 -7.44
N THR A 258 -6.42 -1.75 -7.60
CA THR A 258 -5.53 -2.04 -6.47
C THR A 258 -4.84 -0.77 -5.99
N ASN A 259 -4.70 -0.61 -4.68
CA ASN A 259 -3.95 0.50 -4.09
C ASN A 259 -4.43 1.89 -4.55
N GLY A 260 -5.74 2.03 -4.82
CA GLY A 260 -6.35 3.26 -5.30
C GLY A 260 -6.00 3.63 -6.74
N ARG A 261 -5.43 2.72 -7.55
CA ARG A 261 -5.05 2.98 -8.95
C ARG A 261 -5.52 1.88 -9.90
N PRO A 262 -5.79 2.22 -11.18
CA PRO A 262 -6.09 1.23 -12.21
C PRO A 262 -5.02 0.14 -12.32
N SER A 263 -5.48 -1.10 -12.38
CA SER A 263 -4.64 -2.31 -12.41
C SER A 263 -5.38 -3.44 -13.12
N MET A 264 -4.68 -4.54 -13.39
CA MET A 264 -5.23 -5.72 -14.05
C MET A 264 -4.93 -6.96 -13.21
N VAL A 265 -5.97 -7.69 -12.80
CA VAL A 265 -5.82 -9.02 -12.21
C VAL A 265 -5.65 -10.02 -13.32
N LEU A 266 -4.61 -10.84 -13.24
CA LEU A 266 -4.34 -11.92 -14.17
C LEU A 266 -4.61 -13.26 -13.48
N SER A 267 -5.53 -14.02 -14.04
CA SER A 267 -5.87 -15.35 -13.57
C SER A 267 -5.69 -16.40 -14.66
N ARG A 268 -5.47 -17.63 -14.24
CA ARG A 268 -5.43 -18.82 -15.10
C ARG A 268 -6.21 -19.91 -14.38
N GLU A 269 -7.17 -20.52 -15.07
CA GLU A 269 -8.05 -21.55 -14.48
C GLU A 269 -8.74 -21.07 -13.19
N GLY A 270 -9.11 -19.79 -13.14
CA GLY A 270 -9.74 -19.17 -11.97
C GLY A 270 -8.79 -18.78 -10.82
N ALA A 271 -7.52 -19.18 -10.86
CA ALA A 271 -6.52 -18.82 -9.86
C ALA A 271 -5.76 -17.55 -10.25
N VAL A 272 -5.74 -16.54 -9.38
CA VAL A 272 -4.94 -15.33 -9.57
C VAL A 272 -3.46 -15.69 -9.46
N PHE A 273 -2.67 -15.32 -10.48
CA PHE A 273 -1.22 -15.56 -10.49
C PHE A 273 -0.40 -14.28 -10.64
N ALA A 274 -1.02 -13.17 -11.03
CA ALA A 274 -0.37 -11.87 -11.04
C ALA A 274 -1.35 -10.71 -10.94
N VAL A 275 -0.87 -9.58 -10.41
CA VAL A 275 -1.49 -8.26 -10.59
C VAL A 275 -0.52 -7.39 -11.37
N LEU A 276 -1.01 -6.74 -12.42
CA LEU A 276 -0.26 -5.83 -13.26
C LEU A 276 -0.72 -4.39 -12.99
N ALA A 277 0.23 -3.53 -12.63
CA ALA A 277 0.02 -2.09 -12.52
C ALA A 277 1.04 -1.33 -13.37
N LEU A 278 0.68 -0.14 -13.83
CA LEU A 278 1.56 0.76 -14.56
C LEU A 278 1.73 2.07 -13.81
N GLU A 279 2.94 2.62 -13.83
CA GLU A 279 3.19 4.04 -13.54
C GLU A 279 3.36 4.78 -14.87
N CYS A 280 2.54 5.81 -15.09
CA CYS A 280 2.45 6.50 -16.37
C CYS A 280 2.63 8.02 -16.19
N SER A 281 3.24 8.63 -17.20
CA SER A 281 3.39 10.08 -17.34
C SER A 281 2.98 10.51 -18.75
N PRO A 282 2.97 11.82 -19.06
CA PRO A 282 2.75 12.29 -20.43
C PRO A 282 3.74 11.72 -21.46
N GLN A 283 4.89 11.20 -21.02
CA GLN A 283 5.91 10.57 -21.87
C GLN A 283 5.60 9.11 -22.20
N GLY A 284 4.60 8.49 -21.57
CA GLY A 284 4.22 7.09 -21.73
C GLY A 284 4.31 6.30 -20.44
N VAL A 285 4.42 4.98 -20.57
CA VAL A 285 4.59 4.05 -19.44
C VAL A 285 6.03 4.10 -18.93
N GLU A 286 6.22 4.48 -17.68
CA GLU A 286 7.53 4.64 -17.04
C GLU A 286 7.91 3.44 -16.18
N ARG A 287 6.92 2.79 -15.56
CA ARG A 287 7.13 1.50 -14.88
C ARG A 287 6.02 0.52 -15.17
N ILE A 288 6.44 -0.74 -15.30
CA ILE A 288 5.55 -1.90 -15.39
C ILE A 288 5.81 -2.73 -14.14
N LEU A 289 4.77 -2.92 -13.33
CA LEU A 289 4.86 -3.55 -12.02
C LEU A 289 4.11 -4.88 -12.06
N TRP A 290 4.86 -5.99 -12.09
CA TRP A 290 4.32 -7.35 -12.07
C TRP A 290 4.40 -7.91 -10.66
N MET A 291 3.30 -7.88 -9.92
CA MET A 291 3.20 -8.53 -8.61
C MET A 291 2.80 -9.99 -8.84
N MET A 292 3.72 -10.93 -8.66
CA MET A 292 3.55 -12.35 -9.03
C MET A 292 3.80 -13.32 -7.88
N ASN A 293 4.28 -12.83 -6.72
CA ASN A 293 4.52 -13.67 -5.56
C ASN A 293 3.17 -14.18 -5.01
N PRO A 294 2.90 -15.50 -5.04
CA PRO A 294 1.62 -16.05 -4.62
C PRO A 294 1.26 -15.72 -3.16
N HIS A 295 2.27 -15.52 -2.31
CA HIS A 295 2.07 -15.13 -0.90
C HIS A 295 1.54 -13.69 -0.73
N LYS A 296 1.49 -12.90 -1.80
CA LYS A 296 1.00 -11.50 -1.82
C LYS A 296 -0.26 -11.32 -2.66
N LEU A 297 -0.89 -12.38 -3.15
CA LEU A 297 -2.06 -12.26 -4.03
C LEU A 297 -3.38 -12.56 -3.31
N GLY A 298 -3.33 -12.88 -2.02
CA GLY A 298 -4.52 -13.28 -1.24
C GLY A 298 -5.52 -12.15 -1.01
N ALA A 299 -5.09 -10.89 -1.09
CA ALA A 299 -5.94 -9.71 -0.91
C ALA A 299 -6.63 -9.23 -2.21
N VAL A 300 -6.52 -9.98 -3.31
CA VAL A 300 -7.11 -9.64 -4.61
C VAL A 300 -7.98 -10.78 -5.11
N THR A 301 -9.22 -10.46 -5.48
CA THR A 301 -10.15 -11.40 -6.08
C THR A 301 -10.32 -11.09 -7.58
N PRO A 302 -10.47 -12.11 -8.44
CA PRO A 302 -10.93 -11.88 -9.80
C PRO A 302 -12.37 -11.36 -9.74
N HIS A 303 -12.58 -10.08 -10.05
CA HIS A 303 -13.92 -9.51 -10.15
C HIS A 303 -14.56 -9.92 -11.48
N GLY A 304 -15.37 -10.98 -11.47
CA GLY A 304 -16.07 -11.41 -12.68
C GLY A 304 -16.44 -12.89 -12.68
N ALA A 305 -17.53 -13.21 -12.02
CA ALA A 305 -18.47 -14.25 -12.42
C ALA A 305 -19.88 -13.67 -12.33
#